data_AF-A0A849ENV7-F1
#
_entry.id   AF-A0A849ENV7-F1
#
_cell.length_a   1.000
_cell.length_b   1.000
_cell.length_c   1.000
_cell.angle_alpha   90.00
_cell.angle_beta   90.00
_cell.angle_gamma   90.00
#
_symmetry.space_group_name_H-M   'P 1'
#
loop_
_entity.id
_entity.type
_entity.pdbx_description
1 polymer ?
#
loop_
_entity_poly.entity_id
_entity_poly.type
_entity_poly.pdbx_seq_one_letter_code
_entity_poly.pdbx_strand_id
1 'polypeptide(L)'
;VDHQTFSTIERIAPRLPAYFQPDGTVKLSAAWLIDQCGWKGRRVGRAAVHDRHALILVNLGGAAGNEVMDLAGQIQNSIWNRFGIRLEMEPILL
;
A
#
# COMPACT_ATOMS: atom_id res chain seq x y z
N VAL A 1 -13.31 -1.86 -0.34
CA VAL A 1 -13.85 -1.69 -1.72
C VAL A 1 -15.21 -2.35 -1.82
N ASP A 2 -16.05 -1.97 -2.77
CA ASP A 2 -17.31 -2.70 -3.02
C ASP A 2 -17.06 -4.05 -3.73
N HIS A 3 -18.12 -4.86 -3.85
CA HIS A 3 -18.07 -6.17 -4.51
C HIS A 3 -17.69 -6.09 -6.00
N GLN A 4 -18.12 -5.06 -6.73
CA GLN A 4 -17.83 -4.94 -8.16
C GLN A 4 -16.34 -4.66 -8.40
N THR A 5 -15.78 -3.77 -7.60
CA THR A 5 -14.35 -3.44 -7.58
C THR A 5 -13.55 -4.68 -7.19
N PHE A 6 -13.98 -5.42 -6.15
CA PHE A 6 -13.32 -6.66 -5.75
C PHE A 6 -13.29 -7.70 -6.86
N SER A 7 -14.41 -7.98 -7.54
CA SER A 7 -14.46 -8.94 -8.66
C SER A 7 -13.50 -8.57 -9.81
N THR A 8 -13.27 -7.28 -10.03
CA THR A 8 -12.30 -6.81 -11.03
C THR A 8 -10.86 -7.09 -10.58
N ILE A 9 -10.56 -6.82 -9.32
CA ILE A 9 -9.23 -7.03 -8.73
C ILE A 9 -8.90 -8.53 -8.61
N GLU A 10 -9.88 -9.36 -8.24
CA GLU A 10 -9.69 -10.80 -8.04
C GLU A 10 -9.18 -11.48 -9.33
N ARG A 11 -9.61 -11.00 -10.50
CA ARG A 11 -9.13 -11.50 -11.80
C ARG A 11 -7.65 -11.23 -12.05
N ILE A 12 -7.13 -10.08 -11.58
CA ILE A 12 -5.72 -9.68 -11.76
C ILE A 12 -4.84 -10.12 -10.59
N ALA A 13 -5.43 -10.34 -9.42
CA ALA A 13 -4.76 -10.69 -8.18
C ALA A 13 -5.52 -11.80 -7.42
N PRO A 14 -5.57 -13.04 -7.93
CA PRO A 14 -6.38 -14.13 -7.35
C PRO A 14 -5.95 -14.56 -5.94
N ARG A 15 -4.76 -14.16 -5.51
CA ARG A 15 -4.21 -14.48 -4.18
C ARG A 15 -4.30 -13.31 -3.19
N LEU A 16 -4.95 -12.21 -3.57
CA LEU A 16 -5.13 -11.05 -2.70
C LEU A 16 -5.97 -11.44 -1.48
N PRO A 17 -5.44 -11.33 -0.24
CA PRO A 17 -6.25 -11.55 0.95
C PRO A 17 -7.38 -10.54 1.02
N ALA A 18 -8.61 -11.06 1.10
CA ALA A 18 -9.85 -10.31 1.08
C ALA A 18 -10.76 -10.77 2.21
N TYR A 19 -11.37 -9.82 2.92
CA TYR A 19 -12.21 -10.06 4.08
C TYR A 19 -13.55 -9.34 3.89
N PHE A 20 -14.61 -10.11 3.64
CA PHE A 20 -15.96 -9.59 3.48
C PHE A 20 -16.48 -9.01 4.80
N GLN A 21 -17.11 -7.84 4.71
CA GLN A 21 -17.65 -7.10 5.84
C GLN A 21 -19.19 -7.18 5.85
N PRO A 22 -19.85 -7.02 7.02
CA PRO A 22 -21.31 -7.06 7.12
C PRO A 22 -22.04 -5.98 6.31
N ASP A 23 -21.37 -4.87 6.00
CA ASP A 23 -21.90 -3.75 5.21
C ASP A 23 -21.82 -3.97 3.69
N GLY A 24 -21.39 -5.15 3.25
CA GLY A 24 -21.20 -5.48 1.84
C GLY A 24 -19.90 -4.94 1.24
N THR A 25 -19.00 -4.36 2.05
CA THR A 25 -17.66 -4.01 1.59
C THR A 25 -16.69 -5.18 1.74
N VAL A 26 -15.58 -5.11 1.02
CA VAL A 26 -14.47 -6.05 1.09
C VAL A 26 -13.22 -5.30 1.54
N LYS A 27 -12.68 -5.71 2.68
CA LYS A 27 -11.40 -5.23 3.20
C LYS A 27 -10.27 -6.01 2.56
N LEU A 28 -9.32 -5.31 1.95
CA LEU A 28 -8.19 -5.89 1.24
C LEU A 28 -6.90 -5.70 2.05
N SER A 29 -5.94 -6.62 1.91
CA SER A 29 -4.64 -6.48 2.56
C SER A 29 -3.75 -5.44 1.84
N ALA A 30 -3.64 -4.25 2.43
CA ALA A 30 -2.72 -3.21 1.93
C ALA A 30 -1.25 -3.68 1.97
N ALA A 31 -0.85 -4.42 3.01
CA ALA A 31 0.49 -5.01 3.10
C ALA A 31 0.80 -5.91 1.88
N TRP A 32 -0.17 -6.73 1.47
CA TRP A 32 -0.02 -7.61 0.32
C TRP A 32 0.12 -6.81 -0.98
N LEU A 33 -0.69 -5.76 -1.17
CA LEU A 33 -0.61 -4.89 -2.36
C LEU A 33 0.76 -4.21 -2.47
N ILE A 34 1.28 -3.68 -1.36
CA ILE A 34 2.61 -3.05 -1.30
C ILE A 34 3.71 -4.08 -1.64
N ASP A 35 3.62 -5.27 -1.05
CA ASP A 35 4.60 -6.35 -1.27
C ASP A 35 4.59 -6.84 -2.73
N GLN A 36 3.40 -7.01 -3.33
CA GLN A 36 3.30 -7.38 -4.74
C GLN A 36 3.90 -6.32 -5.66
N CYS A 37 3.79 -5.03 -5.31
CA CYS A 37 4.46 -3.95 -6.02
C CYS A 37 5.98 -3.89 -5.78
N GLY A 38 6.57 -4.81 -5.00
CA GLY A 38 8.01 -4.93 -4.80
C GLY A 38 8.59 -3.85 -3.88
N TRP A 39 7.76 -3.23 -3.05
CA TRP A 39 8.20 -2.13 -2.18
C TRP A 39 8.81 -2.60 -0.86
N LYS A 40 8.50 -3.81 -0.38
CA LYS A 40 9.01 -4.32 0.90
C LYS A 40 10.55 -4.34 0.90
N GLY A 41 11.16 -3.67 1.88
CA GLY A 41 12.62 -3.51 1.97
C GLY A 41 13.23 -2.48 1.01
N ARG A 42 12.45 -1.87 0.12
CA ARG A 42 12.94 -0.90 -0.87
C ARG A 42 13.25 0.44 -0.20
N ARG A 43 14.36 1.06 -0.61
CA ARG A 43 14.86 2.35 -0.13
C ARG A 43 14.72 3.42 -1.21
N VAL A 44 14.37 4.63 -0.81
CA VAL A 44 14.33 5.84 -1.64
C VAL A 44 14.95 6.96 -0.83
N GLY A 45 16.17 7.37 -1.20
CA GLY A 45 16.93 8.34 -0.41
C GLY A 45 17.13 7.85 1.03
N ARG A 46 16.67 8.65 2.00
CA ARG A 46 16.75 8.34 3.43
C ARG A 46 15.50 7.66 4.00
N ALA A 47 14.47 7.43 3.20
CA ALA A 47 13.28 6.70 3.60
C ALA A 47 13.27 5.29 2.99
N ALA A 48 12.58 4.35 3.63
CA ALA A 48 12.41 3.00 3.11
C ALA A 48 11.12 2.35 3.60
N VAL A 49 10.73 1.25 2.97
CA VAL A 49 9.77 0.31 3.55
C VAL A 49 10.52 -0.73 4.36
N HIS A 50 10.03 -1.08 5.54
CA HIS A 50 10.62 -2.12 6.38
C HIS A 50 10.69 -3.46 5.63
N ASP A 51 11.79 -4.19 5.81
CA ASP A 51 12.10 -5.44 5.08
C ASP A 51 11.19 -6.62 5.47
N ARG A 52 10.66 -6.62 6.69
CA ARG A 52 9.74 -7.64 7.20
C ARG A 52 8.27 -7.21 7.24
N HIS A 53 7.98 -5.91 7.11
CA HIS A 53 6.63 -5.37 7.32
C HIS A 53 6.30 -4.29 6.28
N ALA A 54 5.56 -4.64 5.24
CA ALA A 54 5.33 -3.77 4.08
C ALA A 54 4.53 -2.49 4.40
N LEU A 55 3.80 -2.42 5.52
CA LEU A 55 3.06 -1.21 5.92
C LEU A 55 3.91 -0.17 6.66
N ILE A 56 5.12 -0.54 7.08
CA ILE A 56 5.96 0.32 7.92
C ILE A 56 6.93 1.08 7.01
N LEU A 57 6.78 2.40 6.97
CA LEU A 57 7.80 3.29 6.43
C LEU A 57 8.81 3.61 7.52
N VAL A 58 10.09 3.58 7.18
CA VAL A 58 11.20 3.82 8.12
C VAL A 58 12.06 4.98 7.63
N ASN A 59 12.47 5.81 8.59
CA ASN A 59 13.53 6.78 8.42
C ASN A 59 14.87 6.09 8.68
N LEU A 60 15.74 6.04 7.67
CA LEU A 60 17.08 5.44 7.76
C LEU A 60 18.11 6.34 8.47
N GLY A 61 17.68 7.49 8.97
CA GLY A 61 18.50 8.52 9.59
C GLY A 61 18.41 9.81 8.79
N GLY A 62 17.85 10.85 9.41
CA GLY A 62 17.81 12.20 8.84
C GLY A 62 16.94 12.37 7.60
N ALA A 63 15.96 11.49 7.36
CA ALA A 63 14.92 11.74 6.36
C ALA A 63 14.01 12.89 6.80
N ALA A 64 13.77 13.83 5.89
CA ALA A 64 12.78 14.88 6.07
C ALA A 64 11.36 14.35 5.83
N GLY A 65 10.35 15.06 6.34
CA GLY A 65 8.95 14.66 6.21
C GLY A 65 8.51 14.52 4.74
N ASN A 66 8.97 15.41 3.86
CA ASN A 66 8.69 15.33 2.42
C ASN A 66 9.29 14.07 1.77
N GLU A 67 10.48 13.61 2.18
CA GLU A 67 11.06 12.36 1.66
C GLU A 67 10.20 11.14 2.03
N VAL A 68 9.61 11.13 3.22
CA VAL A 68 8.67 10.07 3.65
C VAL A 68 7.37 10.17 2.84
N MET A 69 6.86 11.38 2.63
CA MET A 69 5.67 11.62 1.81
C MET A 69 5.88 11.24 0.34
N ASP A 70 7.05 11.50 -0.22
CA ASP A 70 7.41 11.13 -1.58
C ASP A 70 7.45 9.60 -1.74
N LEU A 71 7.99 8.88 -0.74
CA LEU A 71 7.95 7.42 -0.71
C LEU A 71 6.49 6.91 -0.63
N ALA A 72 5.67 7.47 0.26
CA ALA A 72 4.27 7.10 0.39
C ALA A 72 3.50 7.33 -0.93
N GLY A 73 3.72 8.47 -1.59
CA GLY A 73 3.12 8.80 -2.88
C GLY A 73 3.54 7.84 -4.00
N GLN A 74 4.82 7.45 -4.05
CA GLN A 74 5.30 6.46 -5.03
C GLN A 74 4.66 5.07 -4.82
N ILE A 75 4.48 4.65 -3.56
CA ILE A 75 3.79 3.41 -3.22
C ILE A 75 2.32 3.47 -3.65
N GLN A 76 1.61 4.54 -3.28
CA GLN A 76 0.22 4.78 -3.67
C GLN A 76 0.03 4.77 -5.20
N ASN A 77 0.91 5.45 -5.93
CA ASN A 77 0.87 5.47 -7.39
C ASN A 77 1.15 4.10 -8.02
N SER A 78 2.07 3.32 -7.44
CA SER A 78 2.34 1.96 -7.92
C SER A 78 1.15 1.03 -7.76
N ILE A 79 0.47 1.12 -6.61
CA ILE A 79 -0.72 0.31 -6.32
C ILE A 79 -1.89 0.74 -7.21
N TRP A 80 -2.07 2.05 -7.38
CA TRP A 80 -3.07 2.58 -8.31
C TRP A 80 -2.84 2.08 -9.73
N ASN A 81 -1.62 2.22 -10.26
CA ASN A 81 -1.31 1.83 -11.63
C ASN A 81 -1.47 0.32 -11.87
N ARG A 82 -1.20 -0.51 -10.86
CA ARG A 82 -1.26 -1.97 -10.99
C ARG A 82 -2.62 -2.57 -10.70
N PHE A 83 -3.32 -2.05 -9.69
CA PHE A 83 -4.55 -2.66 -9.16
C PHE A 83 -5.77 -1.75 -9.26
N GLY A 84 -5.61 -0.46 -9.61
CA GLY A 84 -6.72 0.50 -9.62
C GLY A 84 -7.22 0.86 -8.22
N ILE A 85 -6.41 0.63 -7.17
CA ILE A 85 -6.78 0.88 -5.76
C ILE A 85 -6.02 2.10 -5.26
N ARG A 86 -6.71 3.03 -4.62
CA ARG A 86 -6.08 4.10 -3.82
C ARG A 86 -5.93 3.65 -2.38
N LEU A 87 -4.72 3.74 -1.83
CA LEU A 87 -4.50 3.57 -0.40
C LEU A 87 -4.70 4.91 0.30
N GLU A 88 -5.35 4.86 1.45
CA GLU A 88 -5.42 5.97 2.38
C GLU A 88 -4.24 5.89 3.36
N MET A 89 -3.70 7.06 3.70
CA MET A 89 -2.64 7.18 4.69
C MET A 89 -3.28 7.28 6.08
N GLU A 90 -2.85 6.42 7.01
CA GLU A 90 -3.31 6.46 8.41
C GLU A 90 -2.59 7.55 9.23
N PRO A 91 -1.27 7.77 9.12
CA PRO A 91 -0.61 8.89 9.78
C PRO A 91 -1.20 10.24 9.37
N ILE A 92 -1.36 11.13 10.35
CA ILE A 92 -1.85 12.50 10.13
C ILE A 92 -0.65 13.39 9.80
N LEU A 93 -0.75 14.13 8.70
CA LEU A 93 0.19 15.20 8.37
C LEU A 93 -0.25 16.48 9.10
N LEU A 94 0.66 17.06 9.90
CA LEU A 94 0.43 18.27 10.71
C LEU A 94 0.87 19.53 9.98
#